data_AF-A0A251VM70-F1
#
_entry.id   AF-A0A251VM70-F1
#
_cell.length_a   1.000
_cell.length_b   1.000
_cell.length_c   1.000
_cell.angle_alpha   90.00
_cell.angle_beta   90.00
_cell.angle_gamma   90.00
#
_symmetry.space_group_name_H-M   'P 1'
#
loop_
_entity.id
_entity.type
_entity.pdbx_description
1 polymer ?
#
loop_
_entity_poly.entity_id
_entity_poly.type
_entity_poly.pdbx_seq_one_letter_code
_entity_poly.pdbx_strand_id
1 'polypeptide(L)' 'MECSLYDRIINQTKPFSESEIRNMCFQIFQGGAHIHHQGYVHRDLKPSNLLVFQECDKDR' A
#
# COMPACT_ATOMS: atom_id res chain seq x y z
N MET A 1 -11.00 -0.90 -8.88
CA MET A 1 -11.42 0.32 -8.17
C MET A 1 -10.34 0.64 -7.15
N GLU A 2 -9.80 1.86 -7.16
CA GLU A 2 -8.77 2.29 -6.21
C GLU A 2 -9.42 2.59 -4.85
N CYS A 3 -8.85 2.12 -3.76
CA CYS A 3 -9.25 2.48 -2.39
C CYS A 3 -8.00 2.73 -1.52
N SER A 4 -8.15 3.42 -0.40
CA SER A 4 -7.02 3.59 0.52
C SER A 4 -6.72 2.30 1.27
N LEU A 5 -5.47 2.12 1.73
CA LEU A 5 -5.10 1.01 2.59
C LEU A 5 -5.90 1.04 3.89
N TYR A 6 -6.27 2.23 4.39
CA TYR A 6 -7.18 2.37 5.51
C TYR A 6 -8.53 1.70 5.23
N ASP A 7 -9.16 2.01 4.09
CA ASP A 7 -10.43 1.41 3.69
C ASP A 7 -10.32 -0.12 3.59
N ARG A 8 -9.19 -0.61 3.05
CA ARG A 8 -8.93 -2.04 2.97
C ARG A 8 -8.78 -2.69 4.35
N ILE A 9 -8.10 -2.04 5.30
CA ILE A 9 -7.92 -2.54 6.67
C ILE A 9 -9.25 -2.64 7.41
N ILE A 10 -10.15 -1.65 7.28
CA ILE A 10 -11.42 -1.62 8.02
C ILE A 10 -12.50 -2.53 7.42
N ASN A 11 -12.47 -2.75 6.10
CA ASN A 11 -13.47 -3.53 5.40
C ASN A 11 -13.08 -5.00 5.19
N GLN A 12 -11.86 -5.40 5.58
CA GLN A 12 -11.44 -6.79 5.47
C GLN A 12 -12.23 -7.70 6.42
N THR A 13 -12.59 -8.88 5.95
CA THR A 13 -13.27 -9.91 6.76
C THR A 13 -12.28 -10.86 7.46
N LYS A 14 -11.01 -10.84 7.02
CA LYS A 14 -9.91 -11.65 7.58
C LYS A 14 -8.66 -10.77 7.72
N PRO A 15 -7.82 -11.01 8.74
CA PRO A 15 -6.52 -10.35 8.83
C PRO A 15 -5.65 -10.67 7.62
N PHE A 16 -4.79 -9.72 7.24
CA PHE A 16 -3.73 -9.98 6.27
C PHE A 16 -2.78 -11.07 6.76
N SER A 17 -2.35 -11.91 5.83
CA SER A 17 -1.23 -12.81 6.06
C SER A 17 0.09 -12.04 6.21
N GLU A 18 1.08 -12.64 6.87
CA GLU A 18 2.42 -12.05 6.97
C GLU A 18 3.05 -11.78 5.60
N SER A 19 2.74 -12.62 4.61
CA SER A 19 3.22 -12.44 3.23
C SER A 19 2.64 -11.18 2.60
N GLU A 20 1.34 -10.96 2.73
CA GLU A 20 0.69 -9.73 2.26
C GLU A 20 1.25 -8.49 2.94
N ILE A 21 1.43 -8.54 4.27
CA ILE A 21 2.02 -7.44 5.05
C ILE A 21 3.44 -7.14 4.56
N ARG A 22 4.27 -8.18 4.39
CA ARG A 22 5.63 -8.05 3.87
C ARG A 22 5.66 -7.37 2.51
N ASN A 23 4.79 -7.80 1.60
CA ASN A 23 4.71 -7.25 0.24
C ASN A 23 4.22 -5.79 0.24
N MET A 24 3.26 -5.45 1.10
CA MET A 24 2.82 -4.06 1.27
C MET A 24 3.94 -3.19 1.82
N CYS A 25 4.63 -3.62 2.88
CA CYS A 25 5.77 -2.90 3.45
C CYS A 25 6.88 -2.69 2.41
N PHE A 26 7.19 -3.72 1.61
CA PHE A 26 8.20 -3.62 0.56
C PHE A 26 7.87 -2.51 -0.45
N GLN A 27 6.62 -2.47 -0.95
CA GLN A 27 6.18 -1.44 -1.90
C GLN A 27 6.18 -0.02 -1.28
N ILE A 28 5.71 0.11 -0.03
CA ILE A 28 5.72 1.39 0.70
C ILE A 28 7.15 1.90 0.87
N PHE A 29 8.08 1.03 1.26
CA PHE A 29 9.49 1.41 1.43
C PHE A 29 10.19 1.69 0.11
N GLN A 30 9.83 1.00 -0.96
CA GLN A 30 10.35 1.32 -2.29
C GLN A 30 9.92 2.72 -2.74
N GLY A 31 8.63 3.07 -2.56
CA GLY A 31 8.14 4.42 -2.82
C GLY A 31 8.80 5.48 -1.93
N GLY A 32 8.98 5.16 -0.64
CA GLY A 32 9.71 5.99 0.31
C GLY A 32 11.15 6.24 -0.09
N ALA A 33 11.89 5.19 -0.47
CA ALA A 33 13.26 5.29 -0.96
C ALA A 33 13.35 6.17 -2.21
N HIS A 34 12.39 6.04 -3.14
CA HIS A 34 12.33 6.87 -4.34
C HIS A 34 12.19 8.35 -4.02
N ILE A 35 11.21 8.75 -3.20
CA ILE A 35 11.01 10.17 -2.86
C ILE A 35 12.17 10.74 -2.03
N HIS A 36 12.76 9.92 -1.15
CA HIS A 36 13.93 10.32 -0.37
C HIS A 36 15.14 10.57 -1.29
N HIS A 37 15.33 9.75 -2.33
CA HIS A 37 16.37 9.96 -3.33
C HIS A 37 16.18 11.28 -4.10
N GLN A 38 14.94 11.72 -4.28
CA GLN A 38 14.60 13.02 -4.89
C GLN A 38 14.68 14.20 -3.89
N GLY A 39 15.09 13.96 -2.65
CA GLY A 39 15.22 15.00 -1.62
C GLY A 39 13.91 15.36 -0.91
N TYR A 40 12.83 14.60 -1.12
CA TYR A 40 11.54 14.84 -0.48
C TYR A 40 11.32 13.91 0.71
N VAL A 41 10.70 14.42 1.77
CA VAL A 41 10.18 13.62 2.89
C VAL A 41 8.66 13.65 2.83
N HIS A 42 8.01 12.47 2.86
CA HIS A 42 6.54 12.40 2.74
C HIS A 42 5.82 13.17 3.87
N ARG A 43 6.32 13.07 5.11
CA ARG A 43 5.80 13.68 6.35
C ARG A 43 4.39 13.28 6.80
N ASP A 44 3.57 12.70 5.93
CA ASP A 44 2.21 12.24 6.27
C ASP A 44 1.96 10.79 5.82
N LEU A 45 2.93 9.91 6.10
CA LEU A 45 2.84 8.51 5.72
C LEU A 45 1.89 7.78 6.69
N LYS A 46 0.70 7.43 6.19
CA LYS A 46 -0.37 6.76 6.95
C LYS A 46 -1.27 5.95 6.01
N PRO A 47 -2.03 4.96 6.52
CA PRO A 47 -2.84 4.08 5.66
C PRO A 47 -3.84 4.80 4.75
N SER A 48 -4.40 5.95 5.16
CA SER A 48 -5.35 6.71 4.34
C SER A 48 -4.71 7.39 3.11
N ASN A 49 -3.39 7.56 3.10
CA ASN A 49 -2.62 8.16 2.00
C ASN A 49 -1.91 7.11 1.13
N LEU A 50 -2.18 5.82 1.35
CA LEU A 50 -1.63 4.72 0.55
C LEU A 50 -2.75 4.16 -0.31
N LEU A 51 -2.67 4.38 -1.63
CA LEU A 51 -3.64 3.84 -2.57
C LEU A 51 -3.33 2.37 -2.88
N VAL A 52 -4.36 1.54 -2.85
CA VAL A 52 -4.28 0.12 -3.16
C VAL A 52 -5.06 -0.15 -4.44
N PHE A 53 -4.41 -0.85 -5.35
CA PHE A 53 -4.98 -1.30 -6.61
C PHE A 53 -5.32 -2.77 -6.47
N GLN A 54 -6.54 -3.15 -6.86
CA GLN A 54 -6.79 -4.55 -7.18
C GLN A 54 -6.05 -4.86 -8.47
N GLU A 55 -5.30 -5.96 -8.49
CA GLU A 55 -4.87 -6.52 -9.76
C GLU A 55 -6.14 -6.81 -10.57
N CYS A 56 -6.25 -6.17 -11.74
CA CYS A 56 -7.24 -6.60 -12.71
C CYS A 56 -6.76 -7.99 -13.15
N ASP A 57 -7.53 -9.04 -12.82
CA ASP A 57 -7.26 -10.41 -13.26
C ASP A 57 -6.82 -10.36 -14.73
N LYS A 58 -5.55 -10.69 -15.00
CA LYS A 58 -5.04 -10.78 -16.37
C LYS A 58 -5.44 -12.09 -17.05
N ASP A 59 -6.25 -12.91 -16.38
CA ASP A 59 -6.70 -14.22 -16.81
C ASP A 59 -8.24 -14.34 -16.80
N ARG A 60 -8.92 -13.46 -17.56
CA ARG A 60 -10.25 -13.73 -18.12
C ARG A 60 -10.26 -13.50 -19.61
#